data_AF-A0A368F633-F1
#
_entry.id   AF-A0A368F633-F1
#
_cell.length_a   1.000
_cell.length_b   1.000
_cell.length_c   1.000
_cell.angle_alpha   90.00
_cell.angle_beta   90.00
_cell.angle_gamma   90.00
#
_symmetry.space_group_name_H-M   'P 1'
#
loop_
_entity.id
_entity.type
_entity.pdbx_description
1 polymer ?
#
loop_
_entity_poly.entity_id
_entity_poly.type
_entity_poly.pdbx_seq_one_letter_code
_entity_poly.pdbx_strand_id
1 'polypeptide(L)'
;MNHAHYECLKALINKPGWGYVLLMQNHDVIIKTVYETVAILDKLEGSNDVDIIPCENNRWNQSAKWDARSLRLYRDEKLATPAQLNASITIARGAVQASLSRAAVYWMVNTVDLTVLIDQLNEGGYGIDEILVASLQVSEIFDMPGRFTAECMKGKHDIGFITRVLIWVWESDFCNSKKFRHGVCIYGIEDFSWLSRYPKIMANKAGVC
;
A
#
# COMPACT_ATOMS: atom_id res chain seq x y z
N MET A 1 10.03 -6.88 -1.65
CA MET A 1 9.10 -6.68 -0.52
C MET A 1 7.71 -7.26 -0.81
N ASN A 2 7.19 -7.05 -2.03
CA ASN A 2 5.91 -7.62 -2.50
C ASN A 2 5.65 -9.08 -2.12
N HIS A 3 6.58 -10.01 -2.41
CA HIS A 3 6.42 -11.42 -2.01
C HIS A 3 6.28 -11.60 -0.50
N ALA A 4 7.10 -10.92 0.30
CA ALA A 4 7.08 -11.09 1.75
C ALA A 4 5.73 -10.66 2.34
N HIS A 5 5.20 -9.51 1.91
CA HIS A 5 3.85 -9.10 2.31
C HIS A 5 2.79 -10.08 1.81
N TYR A 6 2.87 -10.51 0.54
CA TYR A 6 1.86 -11.42 -0.01
C TYR A 6 1.83 -12.79 0.70
N GLU A 7 2.98 -13.38 1.04
CA GLU A 7 3.03 -14.61 1.82
C GLU A 7 2.47 -14.43 3.24
N CYS A 8 2.73 -13.28 3.89
CA CYS A 8 2.09 -12.94 5.16
C CYS A 8 0.56 -12.84 5.02
N LEU A 9 0.05 -12.24 3.95
CA LEU A 9 -1.39 -12.15 3.69
C LEU A 9 -2.02 -13.54 3.51
N LYS A 10 -1.35 -14.45 2.79
CA LYS A 10 -1.77 -15.86 2.65
C LYS A 10 -1.83 -16.57 4.00
N ALA A 11 -0.87 -16.31 4.89
CA ALA A 11 -0.85 -16.91 6.22
C ALA A 11 -1.96 -16.34 7.13
N LEU A 12 -2.29 -15.06 6.99
CA LEU A 12 -3.27 -14.36 7.83
C LEU A 12 -4.73 -14.59 7.42
N ILE A 13 -5.04 -14.82 6.15
CA ILE A 13 -6.44 -14.85 5.68
C ILE A 13 -7.29 -15.94 6.36
N ASN A 14 -6.65 -17.06 6.70
CA ASN A 14 -7.30 -18.19 7.38
C ASN A 14 -7.44 -18.00 8.90
N LYS A 15 -6.91 -16.90 9.46
CA LYS A 15 -7.09 -16.55 10.87
C LYS A 15 -8.42 -15.80 11.05
N PRO A 16 -9.27 -16.21 12.02
CA PRO A 16 -10.53 -15.51 12.29
C PRO A 16 -10.28 -14.22 13.13
N GLY A 17 -11.28 -13.34 13.16
CA GLY A 17 -11.39 -12.28 14.18
C GLY A 17 -10.71 -10.95 13.89
N TRP A 18 -10.09 -10.75 12.72
CA TRP A 18 -9.48 -9.48 12.33
C TRP A 18 -10.28 -8.77 11.23
N GLY A 19 -10.31 -7.43 11.24
CA GLY A 19 -11.00 -6.62 10.24
C GLY A 19 -10.09 -5.98 9.20
N TYR A 20 -8.86 -5.65 9.60
CA TYR A 20 -7.85 -5.00 8.77
C TYR A 20 -6.47 -5.59 9.01
N VAL A 21 -5.61 -5.51 7.99
CA VAL A 21 -4.17 -5.75 8.10
C VAL A 21 -3.41 -4.46 7.84
N LEU A 22 -2.40 -4.21 8.66
CA LEU A 22 -1.47 -3.09 8.48
C LEU A 22 -0.17 -3.64 7.88
N LEU A 23 0.18 -3.20 6.67
CA LEU A 23 1.49 -3.51 6.09
C LEU A 23 2.55 -2.62 6.72
N MET A 24 3.61 -3.22 7.25
CA MET A 24 4.69 -2.54 7.97
C MET A 24 6.07 -2.95 7.44
N GLN A 25 7.08 -2.13 7.74
CA GLN A 25 8.52 -2.34 7.55
C GLN A 25 9.24 -2.27 8.90
N ASN A 26 10.48 -2.75 8.95
CA ASN A 26 11.24 -2.93 10.21
C ASN A 26 11.46 -1.67 11.06
N HIS A 27 11.37 -0.48 10.48
CA HIS A 27 11.58 0.80 11.18
C HIS A 27 10.27 1.56 11.44
N ASP A 28 9.13 0.92 11.17
CA ASP A 28 7.82 1.46 11.51
C ASP A 28 7.54 1.23 13.00
N VAL A 29 7.07 2.28 13.66
CA VAL A 29 6.56 2.21 15.04
C VAL A 29 5.11 2.67 15.06
N ILE A 30 4.25 1.93 15.73
CA ILE A 30 2.86 2.35 15.96
C ILE A 30 2.87 3.50 16.97
N ILE A 31 2.21 4.61 16.61
CA ILE A 31 2.12 5.85 17.42
C ILE A 31 0.70 6.12 17.91
N LYS A 32 -0.17 5.11 17.85
CA LYS A 32 -1.54 5.11 18.34
C LYS A 32 -1.74 3.91 19.26
N THR A 33 -2.58 4.06 20.28
CA THR A 33 -3.00 2.92 21.08
C THR A 33 -3.84 1.96 20.25
N VAL A 34 -3.98 0.71 20.68
CA VAL A 34 -4.84 -0.27 20.01
C VAL A 34 -6.28 0.25 19.89
N TYR A 35 -6.79 0.96 20.89
CA TYR A 35 -8.14 1.54 20.86
C TYR A 35 -8.28 2.66 19.82
N GLU A 36 -7.29 3.55 19.72
CA GLU A 36 -7.28 4.60 18.68
C GLU A 36 -7.15 3.99 17.29
N THR A 37 -6.28 2.99 17.12
CA THR A 37 -6.12 2.28 15.85
C THR A 37 -7.43 1.61 15.42
N VAL A 38 -8.11 0.90 16.33
CA VAL A 38 -9.42 0.30 16.04
C VAL A 38 -10.44 1.38 15.68
N ALA A 39 -10.53 2.47 16.46
CA ALA A 39 -11.47 3.55 16.18
C ALA A 39 -11.23 4.21 14.81
N ILE A 40 -9.97 4.36 14.39
CA ILE A 40 -9.62 4.88 13.06
C ILE A 40 -10.04 3.89 11.96
N LEU A 41 -9.69 2.61 12.11
CA LEU A 41 -9.97 1.59 11.09
C LEU A 41 -11.47 1.29 10.96
N ASP A 42 -12.23 1.34 12.06
CA ASP A 42 -13.68 1.21 12.04
C ASP A 42 -14.35 2.33 11.21
N LYS A 43 -13.77 3.54 11.23
CA LYS A 43 -14.24 4.67 10.42
C LYS A 43 -13.96 4.52 8.92
N LEU A 44 -13.12 3.58 8.52
CA LEU A 44 -12.89 3.28 7.10
C LEU A 44 -14.02 2.42 6.51
N GLU A 45 -14.87 1.80 7.33
CA GLU A 45 -16.07 1.06 6.89
C GLU A 45 -15.83 0.05 5.75
N GLY A 46 -14.68 -0.65 5.78
CA GLY A 46 -14.28 -1.63 4.76
C GLY A 46 -13.43 -1.05 3.62
N SER A 47 -13.27 0.27 3.55
CA SER A 47 -12.35 0.96 2.63
C SER A 47 -10.91 0.68 3.00
N ASN A 48 -10.03 0.61 2.00
CA ASN A 48 -8.60 0.52 2.19
C ASN A 48 -8.00 1.94 2.34
N ASP A 49 -6.93 2.05 3.11
CA ASP A 49 -6.14 3.28 3.21
C ASP A 49 -4.76 3.05 2.61
N VAL A 50 -4.52 3.69 1.46
CA VAL A 50 -3.34 3.51 0.62
C VAL A 50 -2.92 4.86 0.06
N ASP A 51 -1.62 5.17 0.18
CA ASP A 51 -0.98 6.33 -0.43
C ASP A 51 -0.85 6.14 -1.93
N ILE A 52 -1.29 7.11 -2.75
CA ILE A 52 -1.33 6.90 -4.21
C ILE A 52 -1.06 8.16 -5.00
N ILE A 53 -0.14 8.01 -5.95
CA ILE A 53 0.30 9.02 -6.92
C ILE A 53 0.61 8.40 -8.29
N PRO A 54 0.61 9.21 -9.37
CA PRO A 54 0.92 8.70 -10.70
C PRO A 54 2.31 8.05 -10.71
N CYS A 55 2.43 6.89 -11.37
CA CYS A 55 3.72 6.20 -11.48
C CYS A 55 4.51 6.74 -12.68
N GLU A 56 5.78 7.06 -12.47
CA GLU A 56 6.65 7.51 -13.54
C GLU A 56 6.95 6.36 -14.52
N ASN A 57 6.99 6.71 -15.80
CA ASN A 57 7.20 5.78 -16.91
C ASN A 57 8.48 4.94 -16.81
N ASN A 58 9.51 5.41 -16.11
CA ASN A 58 10.79 4.70 -15.94
C ASN A 58 10.80 3.71 -14.76
N ARG A 59 9.70 3.59 -14.01
CA ARG A 59 9.60 2.74 -12.82
C ARG A 59 9.08 1.33 -13.09
N TRP A 60 8.53 1.09 -14.28
CA TRP A 60 7.93 -0.19 -14.65
C TRP A 60 8.15 -0.50 -16.14
N ASN A 61 8.05 -1.79 -16.49
CA ASN A 61 8.26 -2.25 -17.86
C ASN A 61 7.04 -1.95 -18.75
N GLN A 62 7.09 -0.84 -19.49
CA GLN A 62 6.03 -0.45 -20.43
C GLN A 62 5.86 -1.40 -21.62
N SER A 63 6.85 -2.24 -21.92
CA SER A 63 6.77 -3.23 -23.01
C SER A 63 6.19 -4.57 -22.55
N ALA A 64 6.02 -4.79 -21.25
CA ALA A 64 5.40 -5.99 -20.73
C ALA A 64 3.87 -5.96 -20.94
N LYS A 65 3.26 -7.15 -20.89
CA LYS A 65 1.80 -7.29 -20.99
C LYS A 65 1.19 -7.22 -19.60
N TRP A 66 0.28 -6.27 -19.40
CA TRP A 66 -0.37 -6.00 -18.12
C TRP A 66 -1.86 -6.34 -18.13
N ASP A 67 -2.34 -7.01 -19.18
CA ASP A 67 -3.71 -7.52 -19.26
C ASP A 67 -3.92 -8.73 -18.35
N ALA A 68 -5.14 -8.87 -17.82
CA ALA A 68 -5.48 -9.89 -16.85
C ALA A 68 -5.20 -11.33 -17.33
N ARG A 69 -5.32 -11.61 -18.63
CA ARG A 69 -5.01 -12.94 -19.21
C ARG A 69 -3.52 -13.21 -19.25
N SER A 70 -2.71 -12.27 -19.73
CA SER A 70 -1.24 -12.40 -19.73
C SER A 70 -0.70 -12.57 -18.31
N LEU A 71 -1.28 -11.83 -17.35
CA LEU A 71 -0.94 -11.92 -15.93
C LEU A 71 -1.55 -13.14 -15.22
N ARG A 72 -2.40 -13.95 -15.88
CA ARG A 72 -3.16 -15.04 -15.25
C ARG A 72 -3.82 -14.59 -13.93
N LEU A 73 -4.37 -13.38 -13.95
CA LEU A 73 -4.76 -12.66 -12.74
C LEU A 73 -5.85 -13.38 -11.95
N TYR A 74 -6.73 -14.14 -12.60
CA TYR A 74 -7.81 -14.85 -11.91
C TYR A 74 -7.47 -16.33 -11.76
N ARG A 75 -7.66 -16.86 -10.54
CA ARG A 75 -7.45 -18.30 -10.24
C ARG A 75 -8.41 -19.18 -11.04
N ASP A 76 -9.63 -18.69 -11.21
CA ASP A 76 -10.65 -19.28 -12.08
C ASP A 76 -11.25 -18.14 -12.91
N GLU A 77 -11.12 -18.22 -14.24
CA GLU A 77 -11.67 -17.20 -15.14
C GLU A 77 -13.20 -17.05 -15.01
N LYS A 78 -13.90 -18.06 -14.48
CA LYS A 78 -15.35 -17.98 -14.20
C LYS A 78 -15.68 -16.97 -13.09
N LEU A 79 -14.71 -16.58 -12.27
CA LEU A 79 -14.85 -15.55 -11.25
C LEU A 79 -14.75 -14.13 -11.81
N ALA A 80 -14.39 -13.99 -13.10
CA ALA A 80 -14.20 -12.72 -13.78
C ALA A 80 -15.22 -12.53 -14.91
N THR A 81 -15.58 -11.28 -15.15
CA THR A 81 -16.34 -10.91 -16.34
C THR A 81 -15.44 -10.92 -17.59
N PRO A 82 -16.02 -11.06 -18.80
CA PRO A 82 -15.25 -10.91 -20.04
C PRO A 82 -14.53 -9.56 -20.15
N ALA A 83 -15.12 -8.49 -19.59
CA ALA A 83 -14.50 -7.17 -19.55
C ALA A 83 -13.25 -7.16 -18.65
N GLN A 84 -13.33 -7.77 -17.47
CA GLN A 84 -12.20 -7.93 -16.55
C GLN A 84 -11.06 -8.73 -17.19
N LEU A 85 -11.37 -9.85 -17.86
CA LEU A 85 -10.33 -10.69 -18.47
C LEU A 85 -9.58 -9.97 -19.61
N ASN A 86 -10.21 -9.01 -20.26
CA ASN A 86 -9.61 -8.24 -21.36
C ASN A 86 -9.03 -6.89 -20.92
N ALA A 87 -9.12 -6.56 -19.63
CA ALA A 87 -8.63 -5.31 -19.09
C ALA A 87 -7.17 -5.40 -18.62
N SER A 88 -6.50 -4.25 -18.60
CA SER A 88 -5.14 -4.10 -18.10
C SER A 88 -5.09 -3.43 -16.74
N ILE A 89 -4.10 -3.82 -15.94
CA ILE A 89 -3.74 -3.13 -14.70
C ILE A 89 -3.38 -1.68 -15.03
N THR A 90 -4.01 -0.75 -14.33
CA THR A 90 -3.63 0.66 -14.32
C THR A 90 -2.47 0.83 -13.34
N ILE A 91 -1.31 1.25 -13.83
CA ILE A 91 -0.10 1.36 -13.02
C ILE A 91 -0.09 2.69 -12.26
N ALA A 92 -0.03 2.58 -10.94
CA ALA A 92 0.14 3.69 -10.00
C ALA A 92 1.20 3.31 -8.95
N ARG A 93 1.71 4.30 -8.22
CA ARG A 93 2.63 4.05 -7.11
C ARG A 93 2.19 4.78 -5.86
N GLY A 94 2.84 4.46 -4.74
CA GLY A 94 2.47 4.98 -3.44
C GLY A 94 3.50 4.65 -2.37
N ALA A 95 3.02 4.49 -1.15
CA ALA A 95 3.76 3.90 -0.05
C ALA A 95 3.62 2.38 -0.08
N VAL A 96 4.63 1.69 0.44
CA VAL A 96 4.58 0.24 0.65
C VAL A 96 3.58 -0.13 1.77
N GLN A 97 3.39 0.78 2.72
CA GLN A 97 2.49 0.65 3.84
C GLN A 97 1.06 0.94 3.40
N ALA A 98 0.14 0.14 3.93
CA ALA A 98 -1.28 0.24 3.65
C ALA A 98 -2.08 -0.34 4.82
N SER A 99 -3.31 0.14 4.99
CA SER A 99 -4.33 -0.53 5.78
C SER A 99 -5.31 -1.19 4.83
N LEU A 100 -5.30 -2.52 4.77
CA LEU A 100 -6.14 -3.29 3.84
C LEU A 100 -7.25 -4.01 4.61
N SER A 101 -8.49 -3.88 4.13
CA SER A 101 -9.62 -4.57 4.73
C SER A 101 -9.51 -6.07 4.53
N ARG A 102 -10.13 -6.87 5.41
CA ARG A 102 -10.14 -8.32 5.26
C ARG A 102 -10.75 -8.78 3.94
N ALA A 103 -11.74 -8.06 3.43
CA ALA A 103 -12.34 -8.33 2.12
C ALA A 103 -11.32 -8.12 0.98
N ALA A 104 -10.53 -7.05 1.04
CA ALA A 104 -9.46 -6.79 0.08
C ALA A 104 -8.41 -7.91 0.09
N VAL A 105 -7.96 -8.32 1.28
CA VAL A 105 -6.99 -9.42 1.43
C VAL A 105 -7.56 -10.75 0.95
N TYR A 106 -8.84 -11.03 1.24
CA TYR A 106 -9.51 -12.22 0.73
C TYR A 106 -9.48 -12.24 -0.80
N TRP A 107 -9.82 -11.12 -1.44
CA TRP A 107 -9.78 -11.00 -2.89
C TRP A 107 -8.37 -11.23 -3.44
N MET A 108 -7.35 -10.58 -2.86
CA MET A 108 -5.94 -10.71 -3.25
C MET A 108 -5.39 -12.14 -3.15
N VAL A 109 -5.89 -12.92 -2.19
CA VAL A 109 -5.37 -14.28 -1.92
C VAL A 109 -6.20 -15.36 -2.61
N ASN A 110 -7.53 -15.27 -2.54
CA ASN A 110 -8.45 -16.34 -2.91
C ASN A 110 -9.19 -16.10 -4.24
N THR A 111 -9.35 -14.84 -4.67
CA THR A 111 -10.02 -14.52 -5.95
C THR A 111 -9.01 -14.39 -7.08
N VAL A 112 -7.98 -13.58 -6.87
CA VAL A 112 -6.90 -13.37 -7.84
C VAL A 112 -5.64 -14.15 -7.49
N ASP A 113 -4.82 -14.40 -8.50
CA ASP A 113 -3.46 -14.88 -8.38
C ASP A 113 -2.48 -13.76 -8.73
N LEU A 114 -1.85 -13.21 -7.70
CA LEU A 114 -0.91 -12.10 -7.88
C LEU A 114 0.50 -12.58 -8.25
N THR A 115 0.75 -13.89 -8.38
CA THR A 115 2.12 -14.43 -8.55
C THR A 115 2.82 -13.84 -9.77
N VAL A 116 2.20 -13.95 -10.96
CA VAL A 116 2.80 -13.45 -12.21
C VAL A 116 2.93 -11.92 -12.20
N LEU A 117 1.93 -11.22 -11.64
CA LEU A 117 1.98 -9.77 -11.49
C LEU A 117 3.14 -9.32 -10.60
N ILE A 118 3.31 -9.97 -9.44
CA ILE A 118 4.38 -9.67 -8.50
C ILE A 118 5.74 -9.97 -9.13
N ASP A 119 5.89 -11.12 -9.79
CA ASP A 119 7.13 -11.51 -10.47
C ASP A 119 7.51 -10.47 -11.54
N GLN A 120 6.56 -10.11 -12.41
CA GLN A 120 6.77 -9.13 -13.47
C GLN A 120 7.09 -7.72 -12.93
N LEU A 121 6.45 -7.29 -11.83
CA LEU A 121 6.80 -6.02 -11.18
C LEU A 121 8.21 -6.05 -10.58
N ASN A 122 8.62 -7.17 -10.01
CA ASN A 122 9.92 -7.34 -9.37
C ASN A 122 11.09 -7.46 -10.35
N GLU A 123 10.83 -7.60 -11.66
CA GLU A 123 11.85 -7.42 -12.71
C GLU A 123 12.31 -5.95 -12.81
N GLY A 124 11.50 -5.01 -12.33
CA GLY A 124 11.86 -3.60 -12.26
C GLY A 124 12.93 -3.31 -11.21
N GLY A 125 13.54 -2.13 -11.31
CA GLY A 125 14.62 -1.72 -10.41
C GLY A 125 14.12 -0.99 -9.15
N TYR A 126 14.17 0.34 -9.20
CA TYR A 126 14.02 1.19 -8.03
C TYR A 126 12.56 1.34 -7.58
N GLY A 127 12.26 0.99 -6.32
CA GLY A 127 10.98 1.25 -5.64
C GLY A 127 9.77 0.49 -6.22
N ILE A 128 9.97 -0.75 -6.68
CA ILE A 128 8.91 -1.58 -7.28
C ILE A 128 7.85 -2.05 -6.27
N ASP A 129 8.19 -2.02 -4.97
CA ASP A 129 7.31 -2.37 -3.87
C ASP A 129 6.27 -1.29 -3.56
N GLU A 130 6.48 -0.10 -4.10
CA GLU A 130 5.54 1.03 -4.04
C GLU A 130 4.42 0.92 -5.10
N ILE A 131 4.49 -0.04 -6.03
CA ILE A 131 3.61 -0.08 -7.22
C ILE A 131 2.41 -1.01 -7.01
N LEU A 132 2.61 -2.18 -6.41
CA LEU A 132 1.62 -3.25 -6.39
C LEU A 132 0.28 -2.83 -5.79
N VAL A 133 0.29 -2.39 -4.52
CA VAL A 133 -0.95 -2.10 -3.79
C VAL A 133 -1.66 -0.90 -4.42
N ALA A 134 -0.93 0.18 -4.73
CA ALA A 134 -1.48 1.36 -5.41
C ALA A 134 -2.16 1.00 -6.74
N SER A 135 -1.50 0.19 -7.58
CA SER A 135 -2.02 -0.24 -8.88
C SER A 135 -3.30 -1.09 -8.76
N LEU A 136 -3.36 -1.99 -7.78
CA LEU A 136 -4.57 -2.80 -7.55
C LEU A 136 -5.76 -1.92 -7.14
N GLN A 137 -5.53 -0.87 -6.36
CA GLN A 137 -6.59 0.02 -5.92
C GLN A 137 -7.17 0.87 -7.06
N VAL A 138 -6.32 1.41 -7.95
CA VAL A 138 -6.77 2.28 -9.06
C VAL A 138 -7.29 1.50 -10.26
N SER A 139 -7.09 0.18 -10.31
CA SER A 139 -7.58 -0.65 -11.42
C SER A 139 -9.06 -0.99 -11.24
N GLU A 140 -9.92 0.01 -11.46
CA GLU A 140 -11.34 -0.02 -11.09
C GLU A 140 -12.10 -1.24 -11.59
N ILE A 141 -11.82 -1.64 -12.83
CA ILE A 141 -12.48 -2.74 -13.53
C ILE A 141 -12.38 -4.08 -12.78
N PHE A 142 -11.35 -4.27 -11.94
CA PHE A 142 -11.15 -5.52 -11.21
C PHE A 142 -11.91 -5.59 -9.89
N ASP A 143 -12.61 -4.52 -9.50
CA ASP A 143 -13.52 -4.47 -8.35
C ASP A 143 -12.90 -5.01 -7.05
N MET A 144 -11.63 -4.66 -6.80
CA MET A 144 -10.98 -4.94 -5.52
C MET A 144 -11.81 -4.33 -4.37
N PRO A 145 -12.21 -5.11 -3.35
CA PRO A 145 -12.99 -4.60 -2.23
C PRO A 145 -12.25 -3.47 -1.49
N GLY A 146 -13.00 -2.43 -1.12
CA GLY A 146 -12.46 -1.28 -0.40
C GLY A 146 -11.60 -0.34 -1.24
N ARG A 147 -11.56 -0.50 -2.57
CA ARG A 147 -10.86 0.44 -3.46
C ARG A 147 -11.51 1.81 -3.49
N PHE A 148 -10.71 2.84 -3.81
CA PHE A 148 -11.21 4.16 -4.18
C PHE A 148 -11.17 4.30 -5.72
N THR A 149 -11.71 5.41 -6.23
CA THR A 149 -11.80 5.66 -7.67
C THR A 149 -10.50 6.23 -8.23
N ALA A 150 -10.12 5.81 -9.44
CA ALA A 150 -9.02 6.40 -10.20
C ALA A 150 -9.27 7.89 -10.55
N GLU A 151 -10.50 8.39 -10.40
CA GLU A 151 -10.81 9.80 -10.58
C GLU A 151 -10.04 10.71 -9.63
N CYS A 152 -9.76 10.25 -8.41
CA CYS A 152 -8.94 10.99 -7.44
C CYS A 152 -7.52 11.30 -7.98
N MET A 153 -7.05 10.53 -8.96
CA MET A 153 -5.74 10.71 -9.61
C MET A 153 -5.74 11.78 -10.70
N LYS A 154 -6.91 12.10 -11.28
CA LYS A 154 -7.01 13.06 -12.41
C LYS A 154 -6.59 14.48 -12.02
N GLY A 155 -6.62 14.80 -10.72
CA GLY A 155 -6.21 16.09 -10.18
C GLY A 155 -4.70 16.28 -9.96
N LYS A 156 -3.86 15.25 -10.16
CA LYS A 156 -2.41 15.26 -9.80
C LYS A 156 -2.11 15.63 -8.35
N HIS A 157 -3.07 15.47 -7.45
CA HIS A 157 -2.84 15.68 -6.03
C HIS A 157 -2.40 14.36 -5.40
N ASP A 158 -1.45 14.47 -4.47
CA ASP A 158 -1.06 13.36 -3.61
C ASP A 158 -2.28 12.93 -2.78
N ILE A 159 -2.73 11.69 -2.98
CA ILE A 159 -3.79 11.11 -2.15
C ILE A 159 -3.09 10.59 -0.89
N GLY A 160 -2.92 11.51 0.06
CA GLY A 160 -2.39 11.19 1.36
C GLY A 160 -3.27 10.17 2.09
N PHE A 161 -2.66 9.46 3.03
CA PHE A 161 -3.22 8.31 3.72
C PHE A 161 -2.91 8.36 5.23
N ILE A 162 -3.77 7.76 6.05
CA ILE A 162 -3.67 7.80 7.53
C ILE A 162 -2.67 6.77 8.07
N THR A 163 -2.32 5.76 7.28
CA THR A 163 -1.53 4.61 7.76
C THR A 163 -0.18 5.05 8.32
N ARG A 164 0.62 5.84 7.59
CA ARG A 164 2.02 6.13 7.99
C ARG A 164 2.47 7.57 7.78
N VAL A 165 3.11 8.14 8.81
CA VAL A 165 3.89 9.37 8.70
C VAL A 165 5.33 9.07 8.36
N LEU A 166 5.86 9.88 7.45
CA LEU A 166 7.26 9.98 7.10
C LEU A 166 7.58 11.46 6.88
N ILE A 167 8.82 11.85 7.13
CA ILE A 167 9.30 13.20 6.84
C ILE A 167 10.50 13.06 5.92
N TRP A 168 10.44 13.69 4.76
CA TRP A 168 11.58 13.72 3.85
C TRP A 168 12.54 14.87 4.16
N VAL A 169 13.74 14.81 3.63
CA VAL A 169 14.78 15.83 3.83
C VAL A 169 14.39 17.22 3.31
N TRP A 170 13.52 17.30 2.29
CA TRP A 170 12.96 18.58 1.84
C TRP A 170 11.95 19.19 2.82
N GLU A 171 11.49 18.42 3.81
CA GLU A 171 10.62 18.82 4.92
C GLU A 171 11.42 18.92 6.23
N SER A 172 12.72 19.23 6.14
CA SER A 172 13.65 19.12 7.28
C SER A 172 13.29 19.94 8.51
N ASP A 173 12.47 20.98 8.36
CA ASP A 173 11.94 21.78 9.48
C ASP A 173 11.07 20.94 10.42
N PHE A 174 10.41 19.90 9.92
CA PHE A 174 9.57 19.00 10.71
C PHE A 174 10.34 17.86 11.39
N CYS A 175 11.61 17.66 11.04
CA CYS A 175 12.48 16.66 11.67
C CYS A 175 13.33 17.34 12.77
N ASN A 176 12.92 17.22 14.04
CA ASN A 176 13.60 17.89 15.15
C ASN A 176 14.92 17.22 15.51
N SER A 177 15.06 15.90 15.28
CA SER A 177 16.34 15.20 15.46
C SER A 177 17.44 15.68 14.49
N LYS A 178 17.04 16.28 13.35
CA LYS A 178 17.91 16.65 12.22
C LYS A 178 18.73 15.49 11.65
N LYS A 179 18.37 14.24 11.96
CA LYS A 179 19.04 13.04 11.44
C LYS A 179 18.26 12.48 10.27
N PHE A 180 18.95 12.17 9.19
CA PHE A 180 18.33 11.62 7.97
C PHE A 180 19.11 10.41 7.46
N ARG A 181 18.39 9.41 6.95
CA ARG A 181 18.97 8.26 6.25
C ARG A 181 18.17 7.94 5.00
N HIS A 182 18.88 7.94 3.87
CA HIS A 182 18.30 7.81 2.53
C HIS A 182 17.17 8.82 2.29
N GLY A 183 17.39 10.08 2.70
CA GLY A 183 16.42 11.18 2.54
C GLY A 183 15.25 11.19 3.52
N VAL A 184 15.13 10.22 4.43
CA VAL A 184 14.02 10.15 5.41
C VAL A 184 14.52 10.44 6.82
N CYS A 185 13.76 11.24 7.57
CA CYS A 185 14.02 11.57 8.98
C CYS A 185 14.11 10.32 9.85
N ILE A 186 15.09 10.28 10.74
CA ILE A 186 15.18 9.32 11.84
C ILE A 186 14.68 10.03 13.09
N TYR A 187 13.51 9.66 13.58
CA TYR A 187 12.90 10.31 14.74
C TYR A 187 13.74 10.10 16.00
N GLY A 188 14.04 11.20 16.69
CA GLY A 188 14.69 11.23 18.00
C GLY A 188 13.68 11.49 19.12
N ILE A 189 14.17 11.56 20.36
CA ILE A 189 13.32 11.90 21.52
C ILE A 189 12.70 13.30 21.37
N GLU A 190 13.38 14.18 20.65
CA GLU A 190 12.96 15.54 20.30
C GLU A 190 11.66 15.55 19.46
N ASP A 191 11.38 14.47 18.73
CA ASP A 191 10.20 14.35 17.86
C ASP A 191 8.98 13.76 18.58
N PHE A 192 9.14 13.16 19.77
CA PHE A 192 8.10 12.34 20.42
C PHE A 192 6.85 13.15 20.80
N SER A 193 7.05 14.39 21.27
CA SER A 193 5.92 15.28 21.59
C SER A 193 5.08 15.60 20.36
N TRP A 194 5.69 15.69 19.18
CA TRP A 194 4.97 15.91 17.92
C TRP A 194 4.33 14.63 17.42
N LEU A 195 5.07 13.52 17.38
CA LEU A 195 4.58 12.21 16.92
C LEU A 195 3.36 11.72 17.72
N SER A 196 3.37 11.89 19.04
CA SER A 196 2.24 11.49 19.90
C SER A 196 0.92 12.18 19.57
N ARG A 197 0.97 13.38 18.97
CA ARG A 197 -0.20 14.16 18.55
C ARG A 197 -0.51 14.03 17.06
N TYR A 198 0.35 13.36 16.29
CA TYR A 198 0.20 13.26 14.84
C TYR A 198 -0.98 12.33 14.49
N PRO A 199 -1.82 12.63 13.49
CA PRO A 199 -3.06 11.87 13.26
C PRO A 199 -2.82 10.44 12.73
N LYS A 200 -1.66 10.17 12.14
CA LYS A 200 -1.38 8.87 11.49
C LYS A 200 -1.18 7.73 12.48
N ILE A 201 -1.36 6.49 12.01
CA ILE A 201 -1.32 5.28 12.83
C ILE A 201 0.12 4.91 13.20
N MET A 202 1.05 4.98 12.24
CA MET A 202 2.46 4.60 12.44
C MET A 202 3.41 5.67 11.92
N ALA A 203 4.67 5.62 12.35
CA ALA A 203 5.72 6.54 11.98
C ALA A 203 6.98 5.81 11.46
N ASN A 204 7.63 6.39 10.45
CA ASN A 204 8.88 5.91 9.87
C ASN A 204 9.85 7.08 9.63
N LYS A 205 11.12 7.04 10.06
CA LYS A 205 11.86 5.89 10.63
C LYS A 205 12.12 6.12 12.11
N ALA A 206 11.81 5.14 12.95
CA ALA A 206 12.36 5.10 14.31
C ALA A 206 13.64 4.25 14.30
N GLY A 207 14.70 4.75 14.94
CA GLY A 207 15.96 4.02 15.04
C GLY A 207 16.79 4.52 16.21
N VAL A 208 17.44 3.59 16.92
CA VAL A 208 18.47 3.93 17.90
C VAL A 208 19.74 4.23 17.11
N CYS A 209 20.20 5.48 17.16
CA CYS A 209 21.57 5.82 16.76
C CYS A 209 22.53 5.58 17.92
#